data_AF-A0A2N1IJ49-F1
#
_entry.id   AF-A0A2N1IJ49-F1
#
_cell.length_a   1.000
_cell.length_b   1.000
_cell.length_c   1.000
_cell.angle_alpha   90.00
_cell.angle_beta   90.00
_cell.angle_gamma   90.00
#
_symmetry.space_group_name_H-M   'P 1'
#
loop_
_entity.id
_entity.type
_entity.pdbx_description
1 polymer ?
#
loop_
_entity_poly.entity_id
_entity_poly.type
_entity_poly.pdbx_seq_one_letter_code
_entity_poly.pdbx_strand_id
1 'polypeptide(L)' 'MDNWLAIFMIVITVVIIIGNLSTFQKSSKQRMRKKSLNDREETLPRTHKSAHKMDPIDKKHLNK' A
#
# COMPACT_ATOMS: atom_id res chain seq x y z
N MET A 1 -21.83 -22.26 39.38
CA MET A 1 -22.12 -21.02 38.63
C MET A 1 -20.82 -20.22 38.53
N ASP A 2 -19.78 -20.77 37.90
CA ASP A 2 -18.39 -20.34 38.18
C ASP A 2 -17.51 -20.19 36.92
N ASN A 3 -18.13 -20.14 35.74
CA ASN A 3 -17.41 -19.97 34.47
C ASN A 3 -17.76 -18.67 33.75
N TRP A 4 -18.80 -17.95 34.21
CA TRP A 4 -19.25 -16.71 33.58
C TRP A 4 -18.18 -15.61 33.64
N LEU A 5 -17.44 -15.53 34.75
CA LEU A 5 -16.34 -14.58 34.92
C LEU A 5 -15.16 -14.88 33.97
N ALA A 6 -14.81 -16.15 33.80
CA ALA A 6 -13.74 -16.56 32.88
C ALA A 6 -14.10 -16.25 31.42
N ILE A 7 -15.35 -16.54 31.02
CA ILE A 7 -15.87 -16.20 29.69
C ILE A 7 -15.83 -14.68 29.47
N PHE A 8 -16.24 -13.89 30.47
CA PHE A 8 -16.24 -12.43 30.40
C PHE A 8 -14.84 -11.85 30.19
N MET A 9 -13.84 -12.35 30.93
CA MET A 9 -12.45 -11.91 30.77
C MET A 9 -11.90 -12.21 29.38
N ILE A 10 -12.18 -13.40 28.83
CA ILE A 10 -11.76 -13.78 27.47
C ILE A 10 -12.39 -12.83 26.43
N VAL A 11 -13.68 -12.54 26.57
CA VAL A 11 -14.39 -11.62 25.65
C VAL A 11 -13.78 -10.22 25.70
N ILE A 12 -13.48 -9.69 26.89
CA ILE A 12 -12.84 -8.37 27.03
C ILE A 12 -11.47 -8.36 26.35
N THR A 13 -10.63 -9.36 26.59
CA THR A 13 -9.30 -9.43 25.96
C THR A 13 -9.39 -9.49 24.44
N VAL A 14 -10.31 -10.29 23.89
CA VAL A 14 -10.53 -10.38 22.44
C VAL A 14 -11.02 -9.05 21.86
N VAL A 15 -11.96 -8.37 22.55
CA VAL A 15 -12.47 -7.06 22.11
C VAL A 15 -11.38 -5.99 22.13
N ILE A 16 -10.49 -5.98 23.12
CA ILE A 16 -9.37 -5.03 23.17
C ILE A 16 -8.38 -5.30 22.04
N ILE A 17 -8.04 -6.57 21.79
CA ILE A 17 -7.13 -6.95 20.69
C ILE A 17 -7.75 -6.60 19.34
N ILE A 18 -9.01 -6.98 19.09
CA ILE A 18 -9.71 -6.67 17.82
C ILE A 18 -9.94 -5.16 17.68
N GLY A 19 -10.31 -4.47 18.76
CA GLY A 19 -10.50 -3.01 18.77
C GLY A 19 -9.21 -2.28 18.42
N ASN A 20 -8.09 -2.68 19.03
CA ASN A 20 -6.78 -2.14 18.72
C ASN A 20 -6.29 -2.56 17.31
N LEU A 21 -6.53 -3.80 16.90
CA LEU A 21 -6.20 -4.30 15.56
C LEU A 21 -6.98 -3.58 14.45
N SER A 22 -8.25 -3.26 14.70
CA SER A 22 -9.12 -2.47 13.80
C SER A 22 -8.56 -1.06 13.60
N THR A 23 -8.03 -0.44 14.65
CA THR A 23 -7.31 0.84 14.53
C THR A 23 -5.96 0.69 13.82
N PHE A 24 -5.27 -0.44 13.95
CA PHE A 24 -4.02 -0.72 13.22
C PHE A 24 -4.22 -0.89 11.71
N GLN A 25 -5.33 -1.49 11.26
CA GLN A 25 -5.67 -1.54 9.83
C GLN A 25 -5.92 -0.14 9.24
N LYS A 26 -6.43 0.79 10.04
CA LYS A 26 -6.60 2.20 9.63
C LYS A 26 -5.25 2.89 9.42
N SER A 27 -4.25 2.57 10.24
CA SER A 27 -2.88 3.08 10.11
C SER A 27 -2.14 2.45 8.91
N SER A 28 -2.30 1.15 8.65
CA SER A 28 -1.58 0.48 7.55
C SER A 28 -2.07 0.88 6.15
N LYS A 29 -3.34 1.28 6.03
CA LYS A 29 -3.90 1.83 4.77
C LYS A 29 -3.52 3.29 4.54
N GLN A 30 -2.97 3.96 5.54
CA GLN A 30 -2.45 5.31 5.38
C GLN A 30 -1.10 5.24 4.66
N ARG A 31 -1.10 5.51 3.35
CA ARG A 31 0.16 5.62 2.59
C ARG A 31 1.05 6.67 3.26
N MET A 32 2.31 6.30 3.53
CA MET A 32 3.32 7.19 4.13
C MET A 32 3.53 8.49 3.33
N ARG A 33 3.16 8.51 2.05
CA ARG A 33 3.11 9.72 1.23
C ARG A 33 1.92 9.72 0.28
N LYS A 34 1.31 10.90 0.09
CA LYS A 34 0.15 11.10 -0.80
C LYS A 34 0.46 10.92 -2.29
N LYS A 35 1.70 11.18 -2.71
CA LYS A 35 2.18 11.11 -4.11
C LYS A 35 3.34 10.12 -4.22
N SER A 36 3.55 9.44 -5.36
CA SER A 36 4.77 8.63 -5.59
C SER A 36 5.99 9.52 -5.83
N LEU A 37 7.22 8.96 -5.77
CA LEU A 37 8.47 9.76 -5.85
C LEU A 37 8.62 10.23 -7.28
N ASN A 38 8.24 9.36 -8.21
CA ASN A 38 8.27 9.57 -9.64
C ASN A 38 7.12 10.46 -10.14
N ASP A 39 6.11 10.70 -9.30
CA ASP A 39 4.96 11.56 -9.64
C ASP A 39 5.18 13.01 -9.19
N ARG A 40 6.32 13.33 -8.58
CA ARG A 40 6.59 14.70 -8.12
C ARG A 40 6.80 15.61 -9.31
N GLU A 41 6.43 16.87 -9.17
CA GLU A 41 6.60 17.87 -10.24
C GLU A 41 8.08 18.10 -10.59
N GLU A 42 8.98 17.78 -9.66
CA GLU A 42 10.43 17.78 -9.87
C GLU A 42 10.93 16.61 -10.73
N THR A 43 10.20 15.49 -10.77
CA THR A 43 10.54 14.30 -11.57
C THR A 43 9.76 14.23 -12.87
N LEU A 44 8.67 14.99 -12.98
CA LEU A 44 8.00 15.20 -14.26
C LEU A 44 8.91 16.03 -15.18
N PRO A 45 8.95 15.73 -16.48
CA PRO A 45 9.73 16.52 -17.42
C PRO A 45 9.27 17.96 -17.36
N ARG A 46 10.18 18.88 -16.97
CA ARG A 46 9.95 20.34 -16.91
C ARG A 46 9.65 20.99 -18.26
N THR A 47 9.60 20.19 -19.31
CA THR A 47 9.37 20.61 -20.68
C THR A 47 8.13 19.89 -21.20
N HIS A 48 7.23 20.60 -21.89
CA HIS A 48 6.11 20.01 -22.64
C HIS A 48 6.53 19.14 -23.84
N LYS A 49 7.79 18.70 -23.88
CA LYS A 49 8.30 17.82 -24.92
C LYS A 49 7.77 16.42 -24.63
N SER A 50 7.21 15.77 -25.65
CA SER A 50 6.82 14.36 -25.58
C SER A 50 8.00 13.53 -25.07
N ALA A 51 7.72 12.55 -24.21
CA ALA A 51 8.71 11.53 -23.87
C ALA A 51 9.26 10.91 -25.15
N HIS A 52 10.59 10.75 -25.23
CA HIS A 52 11.22 10.08 -26.35
C HIS A 52 10.74 8.62 -26.38
N LYS A 53 10.05 8.22 -27.45
CA LYS A 53 9.64 6.84 -27.68
C LYS A 53 10.75 6.18 -28.49
N MET A 54 11.30 5.10 -27.95
CA MET A 54 12.23 4.26 -28.70
C MET A 54 11.40 3.39 -29.64
N ASP A 55 11.81 3.30 -30.90
CA ASP A 55 11.16 2.40 -31.85
C ASP A 55 11.33 0.95 -31.38
N PRO A 56 10.28 0.11 -31.46
CA PRO A 56 10.38 -1.28 -31.07
C PRO A 56 11.39 -2.00 -31.97
N ILE A 57 12.34 -2.71 -31.35
CA ILE A 57 13.32 -3.54 -32.06
C ILE A 57 12.58 -4.67 -32.78
N ASP A 58 12.74 -4.78 -34.11
CA ASP A 58 12.20 -5.89 -34.87
C ASP A 58 12.92 -7.20 -34.46
N LYS A 59 12.19 -8.06 -33.77
CA LYS A 59 12.69 -9.35 -33.25
C LYS A 59 13.15 -10.30 -34.36
N LYS A 60 12.79 -10.04 -35.62
CA LYS A 60 13.29 -10.81 -36.78
C LYS A 60 14.79 -10.66 -37.00
N HIS A 61 15.38 -9.54 -36.57
CA HIS A 61 16.82 -9.28 -36.70
C HIS A 61 17.65 -9.75 -35.50
N LEU A 62 17.01 -10.26 -34.43
CA LEU A 62 17.69 -10.67 -33.20
C LEU A 62 18.23 -12.11 -33.25
N ASN A 63 17.91 -12.87 -34.31
CA ASN A 63 18.21 -14.31 -34.39
C ASN A 63 18.93 -14.68 -35.71
N LYS A 64 19.99 -13.94 -36.03
CA LYS A 64 20.97 -14.26 -37.07
C LYS A 64 22.34 -14.38 -36.43
#